data_AF-A0A8T5L6N8-F1
#
_entry.id   AF-A0A8T5L6N8-F1
#
_cell.length_a   1.000
_cell.length_b   1.000
_cell.length_c   1.000
_cell.angle_alpha   90.00
_cell.angle_beta   90.00
_cell.angle_gamma   90.00
#
_symmetry.space_group_name_H-M   'P 1'
#
loop_
_entity.id
_entity.type
_entity.pdbx_description
1 polymer ?
#
loop_
_entity_poly.entity_id
_entity_poly.type
_entity_poly.pdbx_seq_one_letter_code
_entity_poly.pdbx_strand_id
1 'polypeptide(L)'
;MRKGYASELIAKHQLINEFGKDNVTKIAIGSQGADFMVICCGEVIKVVEVKECHQKNYYPNKRELEQFERIRTFAKIQGIMAELWIYKYLGRGKPKVKITKYLYHPHEINN
;
A
#
# COMPACT_ATOMS: atom_id res chain seq x y z
N MET A 1 -17.11 6.28 11.52
CA MET A 1 -15.99 5.54 10.90
C MET A 1 -14.93 6.55 10.45
N ARG A 2 -13.64 6.38 10.81
CA ARG A 2 -12.58 7.30 10.35
C ARG A 2 -12.46 7.22 8.81
N LYS A 3 -12.26 8.36 8.13
CA LYS A 3 -12.00 8.40 6.67
C LYS A 3 -10.80 7.50 6.36
N GLY A 4 -10.89 6.67 5.30
CA GLY A 4 -9.83 5.73 4.87
C GLY A 4 -9.93 4.29 5.43
N TYR A 5 -10.58 4.10 6.58
CA TYR A 5 -10.64 2.79 7.26
C TYR A 5 -11.22 1.65 6.41
N ALA A 6 -12.20 1.95 5.56
CA ALA A 6 -12.81 0.96 4.68
C ALA A 6 -11.84 0.40 3.65
N SER A 7 -10.98 1.25 3.07
CA SER A 7 -10.02 0.84 2.04
C SER A 7 -8.87 0.04 2.65
N GLU A 8 -8.40 0.43 3.83
CA GLU A 8 -7.41 -0.35 4.60
C GLU A 8 -7.95 -1.73 5.01
N LEU A 9 -9.22 -1.83 5.39
CA LEU A 9 -9.83 -3.12 5.74
C LEU A 9 -9.92 -4.04 4.51
N ILE A 10 -10.31 -3.51 3.35
CA ILE A 10 -10.31 -4.26 2.09
C ILE A 10 -8.89 -4.72 1.75
N ALA A 11 -7.91 -3.83 1.86
CA ALA A 11 -6.51 -4.16 1.60
C ALA A 11 -6.00 -5.26 2.53
N LYS A 12 -6.30 -5.16 3.83
CA LYS A 12 -5.96 -6.18 4.82
C LYS A 12 -6.54 -7.55 4.42
N HIS A 13 -7.82 -7.62 4.08
CA HIS A 13 -8.43 -8.89 3.67
C HIS A 13 -7.80 -9.46 2.40
N GLN A 14 -7.47 -8.61 1.41
CA GLN A 14 -6.78 -9.06 0.20
C GLN A 14 -5.39 -9.63 0.53
N LEU A 15 -4.59 -8.93 1.33
CA LEU A 15 -3.28 -9.41 1.77
C LEU A 15 -3.39 -10.71 2.58
N ILE A 16 -4.37 -10.82 3.48
CA ILE A 16 -4.61 -12.03 4.27
C ILE A 16 -5.00 -13.21 3.38
N ASN A 17 -5.84 -12.99 2.37
CA ASN A 17 -6.25 -14.04 1.45
C ASN A 17 -5.07 -14.55 0.61
N GLU A 18 -4.12 -13.67 0.29
CA GLU A 18 -2.95 -13.99 -0.55
C GLU A 18 -1.82 -14.61 0.26
N PHE A 19 -1.49 -14.04 1.42
CA PHE A 19 -0.30 -14.39 2.20
C PHE A 19 -0.60 -15.16 3.50
N GLY A 20 -1.86 -15.25 3.90
CA GLY A 20 -2.27 -15.79 5.20
C GLY A 20 -2.27 -14.74 6.30
N LYS A 21 -3.12 -14.94 7.31
CA LYS A 21 -3.39 -13.95 8.37
C LYS A 21 -2.15 -13.60 9.19
N ASP A 22 -1.36 -14.60 9.54
CA ASP A 22 -0.20 -14.44 10.45
C ASP A 22 1.00 -13.79 9.76
N ASN A 23 0.93 -13.65 8.44
CA ASN A 23 1.98 -13.08 7.58
C ASN A 23 1.72 -11.60 7.24
N VAL A 24 0.65 -10.99 7.77
CA VAL A 24 0.25 -9.61 7.43
C VAL A 24 0.13 -8.75 8.67
N THR A 25 1.00 -7.75 8.79
CA THR A 25 1.02 -6.82 9.93
C THR A 25 0.65 -5.41 9.50
N LYS A 26 -0.28 -4.77 10.23
CA LYS A 26 -0.56 -3.34 10.08
C LYS A 26 0.47 -2.53 10.86
N ILE A 27 1.10 -1.56 10.22
CA ILE A 27 2.10 -0.69 10.84
C ILE A 27 1.41 0.56 11.37
N ALA A 28 1.78 0.99 12.58
CA ALA A 28 1.18 2.16 13.26
C ALA A 28 2.22 3.24 13.57
N ILE A 29 3.01 3.65 12.56
CA ILE A 29 4.06 4.68 12.68
C ILE A 29 3.61 6.06 12.20
N GLY A 30 2.29 6.28 12.11
CA GLY A 30 1.70 7.47 11.49
C GLY A 30 1.95 7.51 9.97
N SER A 31 1.82 8.69 9.36
CA SER A 31 2.02 8.90 7.91
C SER A 31 3.50 8.91 7.48
N GLN A 32 4.37 8.23 8.22
CA GLN A 32 5.82 8.22 7.97
C GLN A 32 6.26 7.06 7.08
N GLY A 33 5.59 5.92 7.13
CA GLY A 33 5.88 4.75 6.29
C GLY A 33 4.61 4.11 5.73
N ALA A 34 4.68 2.82 5.42
CA ALA A 34 3.59 2.07 4.80
C ALA A 34 2.52 1.64 5.80
N ASP A 35 1.31 1.38 5.33
CA ASP A 35 0.20 0.86 6.16
C ASP A 35 0.37 -0.61 6.54
N PHE A 36 0.91 -1.45 5.65
CA PHE A 36 1.04 -2.89 5.85
C PHE A 36 2.43 -3.40 5.50
N MET A 37 2.82 -4.46 6.20
CA MET A 37 4.01 -5.26 5.95
C MET A 37 3.61 -6.72 5.78
N VAL A 38 4.22 -7.39 4.80
CA VAL A 38 4.04 -8.81 4.53
C VAL A 38 5.33 -9.55 4.85
N ILE A 39 5.19 -10.61 5.64
CA ILE A 39 6.28 -11.45 6.13
C ILE A 39 6.10 -12.84 5.52
N CYS A 40 7.19 -13.43 5.01
CA CYS A 40 7.20 -14.81 4.54
C CYS A 40 8.50 -15.47 5.01
N CYS A 41 8.41 -16.66 5.58
CA CYS A 41 9.58 -17.42 6.06
C CYS A 41 10.51 -16.62 7.00
N GLY A 42 9.96 -15.71 7.81
CA GLY A 42 10.73 -14.88 8.75
C GLY A 42 11.31 -13.60 8.15
N GLU A 43 11.14 -13.35 6.86
CA GLU A 43 11.64 -12.17 6.16
C GLU A 43 10.50 -11.26 5.71
N VAL A 44 10.75 -9.96 5.71
CA VAL A 44 9.82 -9.00 5.10
C VAL A 44 9.99 -9.10 3.59
N ILE A 45 8.91 -9.33 2.85
CA ILE A 45 8.96 -9.46 1.39
C ILE A 45 8.29 -8.31 0.64
N LYS A 46 7.35 -7.62 1.31
CA LYS A 46 6.57 -6.55 0.71
C LYS A 46 6.10 -5.55 1.77
N VAL A 47 6.03 -4.28 1.39
CA VAL A 47 5.25 -3.25 2.09
C VAL A 47 4.18 -2.66 1.17
N VAL A 48 3.03 -2.29 1.75
CA VAL A 48 1.89 -1.76 1.01
C VAL A 48 1.37 -0.50 1.68
N GLU A 49 1.31 0.59 0.91
CA GLU A 49 0.63 1.84 1.28
C GLU A 49 -0.75 1.90 0.64
N VAL A 50 -1.77 2.29 1.40
CA VAL A 50 -3.16 2.32 0.96
C VAL A 50 -3.67 3.75 0.89
N LYS A 51 -4.19 4.14 -0.28
CA LYS A 51 -4.85 5.43 -0.48
C LYS A 51 -6.27 5.24 -0.96
N GLU A 52 -7.12 6.18 -0.59
CA GLU A 52 -8.50 6.26 -1.09
C GLU A 52 -8.67 7.51 -1.96
N CYS A 53 -9.28 7.34 -3.13
CA CYS A 53 -9.49 8.42 -4.08
C CYS A 53 -10.98 8.53 -4.44
N HIS A 54 -11.59 9.68 -4.16
CA HIS A 54 -12.96 10.00 -4.59
C HIS A 54 -13.01 10.78 -5.91
N GLN A 55 -11.86 11.22 -6.41
CA GLN A 55 -11.74 11.97 -7.65
C GLN A 55 -11.59 11.05 -8.86
N LYS A 56 -11.73 11.61 -10.06
CA LYS A 56 -11.51 10.86 -11.31
C LYS A 56 -10.08 10.33 -11.39
N ASN A 57 -9.10 11.10 -10.93
CA ASN A 57 -7.69 10.74 -10.95
C ASN A 57 -7.08 10.94 -9.55
N TYR A 58 -6.10 10.11 -9.20
CA TYR A 58 -5.34 10.27 -7.97
C TYR A 58 -4.08 11.10 -8.23
N TYR A 59 -3.96 12.22 -7.51
CA TYR A 59 -2.78 13.08 -7.51
C TYR A 59 -2.29 13.22 -6.06
N PRO A 60 -1.10 12.69 -5.72
CA PRO A 60 -0.57 12.82 -4.37
C PRO A 60 -0.19 14.26 -4.07
N ASN A 61 -0.42 14.70 -2.84
CA ASN A 61 0.11 15.97 -2.35
C ASN A 61 1.59 15.85 -1.93
N LYS A 62 2.24 16.99 -1.63
CA LYS A 62 3.67 17.02 -1.24
C LYS A 62 4.01 16.08 -0.08
N ARG A 63 3.17 16.00 0.95
CA ARG A 63 3.41 15.13 2.12
C ARG A 63 3.30 13.65 1.77
N GLU A 64 2.36 13.30 0.88
CA GLU A 64 2.24 11.94 0.35
C GLU A 64 3.46 11.56 -0.48
N LEU A 65 3.96 12.47 -1.33
CA LEU A 65 5.20 12.24 -2.08
C LEU A 65 6.40 11.99 -1.16
N GLU A 66 6.54 12.79 -0.09
CA GLU A 66 7.59 12.57 0.92
C GLU A 66 7.43 11.22 1.64
N GLN A 67 6.19 10.80 1.94
CA GLN A 67 5.91 9.47 2.50
C GLN A 67 6.30 8.36 1.51
N PHE A 68 5.96 8.51 0.24
CA PHE A 68 6.27 7.51 -0.79
C PHE A 68 7.77 7.37 -1.02
N GLU A 69 8.52 8.47 -1.00
CA GLU A 69 9.98 8.40 -1.08
C GLU A 69 10.59 7.72 0.14
N ARG A 70 10.09 7.97 1.36
CA ARG A 70 10.54 7.22 2.55
C ARG A 70 10.30 5.72 2.42
N ILE A 71 9.11 5.32 1.95
CA ILE A 71 8.76 3.92 1.72
C ILE A 71 9.66 3.31 0.65
N ARG A 72 9.88 4.02 -0.46
CA ARG A 72 10.75 3.60 -1.56
C ARG A 72 12.19 3.42 -1.09
N THR A 73 12.74 4.36 -0.33
CA THR A 73 14.08 4.27 0.24
C THR A 73 14.20 3.07 1.16
N PHE A 74 13.24 2.87 2.08
CA PHE A 74 13.21 1.69 2.94
C PHE A 74 13.21 0.40 2.11
N ALA A 75 12.32 0.29 1.13
CA ALA A 75 12.18 -0.89 0.30
C ALA A 75 13.45 -1.20 -0.50
N LYS A 76 14.12 -0.16 -1.03
CA LYS A 76 15.40 -0.27 -1.73
C LYS A 76 16.52 -0.76 -0.81
N ILE A 77 16.62 -0.25 0.42
CA ILE A 77 17.65 -0.67 1.39
C ILE A 77 17.45 -2.14 1.76
N GLN A 78 16.21 -2.56 1.93
CA GLN A 78 15.89 -3.94 2.32
C GLN A 78 15.82 -4.91 1.12
N GLY A 79 15.81 -4.41 -0.12
CA GLY A 79 15.64 -5.25 -1.31
C GLY A 79 14.25 -5.87 -1.46
N ILE A 80 13.22 -5.24 -0.89
CA ILE A 80 11.84 -5.77 -0.83
C ILE A 80 10.92 -5.00 -1.77
N MET A 81 9.75 -5.55 -2.10
CA MET A 81 8.79 -4.84 -2.93
C MET A 81 8.02 -3.76 -2.15
N ALA A 82 7.72 -2.62 -2.78
CA ALA A 82 6.84 -1.60 -2.23
C ALA A 82 5.73 -1.24 -3.21
N GLU A 83 4.48 -1.40 -2.78
CA GLU A 83 3.29 -1.14 -3.58
C GLU A 83 2.45 0.01 -2.99
N LEU A 84 1.89 0.81 -3.88
CA LEU A 84 0.87 1.81 -3.57
C LEU A 84 -0.48 1.31 -4.12
N TRP A 85 -1.42 1.04 -3.23
CA TRP A 85 -2.77 0.57 -3.55
C TRP A 85 -3.76 1.73 -3.44
N ILE A 86 -4.27 2.16 -4.59
CA ILE A 86 -5.23 3.27 -4.66
C ILE A 86 -6.62 2.69 -4.89
N TYR A 87 -7.50 2.83 -3.90
CA TYR A 87 -8.90 2.45 -4.02
C TYR A 87 -9.73 3.63 -4.53
N LYS A 88 -10.21 3.52 -5.76
CA LYS A 88 -11.03 4.54 -6.40
C LYS A 88 -12.52 4.31 -6.14
N TYR A 89 -13.19 5.35 -5.66
CA TYR A 89 -14.64 5.37 -5.51
C TYR A 89 -15.32 5.58 -6.88
N LEU A 90 -16.28 4.73 -7.21
CA LEU A 90 -17.01 4.78 -8.49
C LEU A 90 -18.43 5.37 -8.37
N GLY A 91 -18.84 5.81 -7.19
CA GLY A 91 -20.22 6.20 -6.90
C GLY A 91 -20.90 5.25 -5.92
N ARG A 92 -22.10 5.64 -5.48
CA ARG A 92 -22.83 4.93 -4.43
C ARG A 92 -23.22 3.53 -4.89
N GLY A 93 -23.03 2.54 -4.01
CA GLY A 93 -23.40 1.14 -4.27
C GLY A 93 -22.46 0.38 -5.22
N LYS A 94 -21.43 1.02 -5.78
CA LYS A 94 -20.45 0.36 -6.65
C LYS A 94 -19.23 -0.11 -5.86
N PRO A 95 -18.62 -1.26 -6.21
CA PRO A 95 -17.37 -1.69 -5.61
C PRO A 95 -16.26 -0.68 -5.91
N LYS A 96 -15.33 -0.52 -4.97
CA LYS A 96 -14.12 0.27 -5.20
C LYS A 96 -13.21 -0.51 -6.14
N VAL A 97 -12.56 0.21 -7.06
CA VAL A 97 -11.54 -0.39 -7.94
C VAL A 97 -10.16 -0.14 -7.35
N LYS A 98 -9.36 -1.19 -7.22
CA LYS A 98 -7.96 -1.10 -6.81
C LYS A 98 -7.08 -0.83 -8.03
N ILE A 99 -6.28 0.22 -7.95
CA ILE A 99 -5.16 0.48 -8.86
C ILE A 99 -3.88 0.22 -8.08
N THR A 100 -3.01 -0.63 -8.60
CA THR A 100 -1.70 -0.92 -8.01
C THR A 100 -0.63 -0.14 -8.75
N LYS A 101 0.26 0.54 -8.03
CA LYS A 101 1.49 1.13 -8.55
C LYS A 101 2.68 0.60 -7.76
N TYR A 102 3.82 0.41 -8.41
CA TYR A 102 5.07 0.12 -7.71
C TYR A 102 5.73 1.42 -7.28
N LEU A 103 6.05 1.51 -5.98
CA LEU A 103 6.97 2.52 -5.46
C LEU A 103 8.42 2.03 -5.62
N TYR A 104 8.61 0.71 -5.52
CA TYR A 104 9.87 0.03 -5.82
C TYR A 104 9.60 -1.46 -6.11
N HIS A 105 10.30 -1.99 -7.11
CA HIS A 105 10.32 -3.41 -7.43
C HIS A 105 11.78 -3.86 -7.57
N PRO A 106 12.26 -4.84 -6.77
CA PRO A 106 13.69 -5.19 -6.71
C PRO A 106 14.25 -5.78 -8.02
N HIS A 107 13.39 -6.23 -8.93
CA HIS A 107 13.79 -6.85 -10.20
C HIS A 107 13.33 -6.09 -11.46
N GLU A 108 12.79 -4.87 -11.34
CA GLU A 108 12.56 -4.05 -12.53
C GLU A 108 13.89 -3.45 -13.00
N ILE A 109 14.40 -3.94 -14.13
CA ILE A 109 15.46 -3.29 -14.89
C ILE A 109 14.85 -2.00 -15.44
N ASN A 110 15.42 -0.84 -15.07
CA ASN A 110 15.01 0.43 -15.65
C ASN A 110 15.20 0.35 -17.18
N ASN A 111 14.10 0.29 -17.93
CA ASN A 111 14.07 0.54 -19.37
C ASN A 111 13.94 2.04 -19.62
#